data_AF-K0W307-F1
#
_entry.id   AF-K0W307-F1
#
_cell.length_a   1.000
_cell.length_b   1.000
_cell.length_c   1.000
_cell.angle_alpha   90.00
_cell.angle_beta   90.00
_cell.angle_gamma   90.00
#
_symmetry.space_group_name_H-M   'P 1'
#
loop_
_entity.id
_entity.type
_entity.pdbx_description
1 polymer ?
#
loop_
_entity_poly.entity_id
_entity_poly.type
_entity_poly.pdbx_seq_one_letter_code
_entity_poly.pdbx_strand_id
1 'polypeptide(L)'
;MTPTRYAFIKAGWHADIVDRALEGFQQLIPAEQIDVFDVPGAFEMPLLSRDLAASGRYGAVIAAAFVVDGGIYRHDFVAQAVVDGLMRAGM
;
A
#
# COMPACT_ATOMS: atom_id res chain seq x y z
N MET A 1 -9.66 -24.41 -6.99
CA MET A 1 -8.55 -23.45 -6.86
C MET A 1 -8.87 -22.55 -5.68
N THR A 2 -7.95 -22.38 -4.74
CA THR A 2 -8.15 -21.44 -3.63
C THR A 2 -8.25 -20.03 -4.20
N PRO A 3 -9.22 -19.18 -3.77
CA PRO A 3 -9.32 -17.81 -4.25
C PRO A 3 -8.02 -17.05 -3.96
N THR A 4 -7.57 -16.22 -4.91
CA THR A 4 -6.42 -15.34 -4.72
C THR A 4 -6.69 -14.39 -3.55
N ARG A 5 -5.78 -14.32 -2.57
CA ARG A 5 -5.81 -13.31 -1.51
C ARG A 5 -4.92 -12.13 -1.87
N TYR A 6 -5.37 -10.94 -1.51
CA TYR A 6 -4.68 -9.67 -1.75
C TYR A 6 -4.35 -9.02 -0.41
N ALA A 7 -3.14 -8.48 -0.27
CA ALA A 7 -2.81 -7.60 0.85
C ALA A 7 -2.94 -6.15 0.39
N PHE A 8 -3.75 -5.35 1.07
CA PHE A 8 -3.94 -3.94 0.78
C PHE A 8 -3.38 -3.10 1.94
N ILE A 9 -2.25 -2.44 1.71
CA ILE A 9 -1.61 -1.55 2.67
C ILE A 9 -2.10 -0.13 2.43
N LYS A 10 -2.60 0.55 3.47
CA LYS A 10 -3.06 1.94 3.40
C LYS A 10 -2.32 2.82 4.40
N ALA A 11 -1.83 3.96 3.92
CA ALA A 11 -1.21 4.97 4.77
C ALA A 11 -2.27 5.78 5.54
N GLY A 12 -1.96 6.11 6.80
CA GLY A 12 -2.84 6.90 7.67
C GLY A 12 -2.84 8.42 7.37
N TRP A 13 -1.80 8.94 6.74
CA TRP A 13 -1.78 10.33 6.25
C TRP A 13 -2.79 10.51 5.10
N HIS A 14 -3.63 11.54 5.21
CA HIS A 14 -4.74 11.81 4.28
C HIS A 14 -5.70 10.62 4.11
N ALA A 15 -6.01 9.92 5.21
CA ALA A 15 -6.87 8.74 5.22
C ALA A 15 -8.23 8.97 4.55
N ASP A 16 -8.79 10.17 4.65
CA ASP A 16 -10.04 10.56 3.99
C ASP A 16 -9.98 10.36 2.46
N ILE A 17 -8.81 10.58 1.85
CA ILE A 17 -8.54 10.33 0.43
C ILE A 17 -8.07 8.89 0.20
N VAL A 18 -7.13 8.40 1.00
CA VAL A 18 -6.52 7.07 0.82
C VAL A 18 -7.57 5.96 0.97
N ASP A 19 -8.52 6.10 1.90
CA ASP A 19 -9.58 5.11 2.11
C ASP A 19 -10.50 4.98 0.88
N ARG A 20 -10.63 6.04 0.05
CA ARG A 20 -11.38 5.95 -1.21
C ARG A 20 -10.72 4.99 -2.20
N ALA A 21 -9.41 4.81 -2.14
CA ALA A 21 -8.71 3.83 -2.97
C ALA A 21 -9.07 2.39 -2.56
N LEU A 22 -9.18 2.12 -1.25
CA LEU A 22 -9.66 0.83 -0.75
C LEU A 22 -11.13 0.59 -1.14
N GLU A 23 -12.00 1.59 -0.98
CA GLU A 23 -13.40 1.48 -1.40
C GLU A 23 -13.52 1.15 -2.89
N GLY A 24 -12.76 1.84 -3.75
CA GLY A 24 -12.71 1.54 -5.19
C GLY A 24 -12.19 0.13 -5.48
N PHE A 25 -11.18 -0.33 -4.75
CA PHE A 25 -10.65 -1.70 -4.89
C PHE A 25 -11.69 -2.76 -4.47
N GLN A 26 -12.44 -2.52 -3.41
CA GLN A 26 -13.52 -3.39 -2.91
C GLN A 26 -14.73 -3.47 -3.85
N GLN A 27 -14.90 -2.54 -4.79
CA GLN A 27 -15.91 -2.65 -5.84
C GLN A 27 -15.56 -3.72 -6.90
N LEU A 28 -14.26 -4.06 -7.01
CA LEU A 28 -13.76 -5.03 -8.00
C LEU A 28 -13.45 -6.39 -7.38
N ILE A 29 -13.01 -6.40 -6.11
CA ILE A 29 -12.56 -7.59 -5.40
C ILE A 29 -13.41 -7.79 -4.14
N PRO A 30 -13.97 -8.99 -3.89
CA PRO A 30 -14.74 -9.27 -2.68
C PRO A 30 -13.92 -9.01 -1.42
N ALA A 31 -14.53 -8.40 -0.41
CA ALA A 31 -13.86 -8.01 0.83
C ALA A 31 -13.19 -9.20 1.55
N GLU A 32 -13.75 -10.41 1.43
CA GLU A 32 -13.22 -11.63 2.06
C GLU A 32 -11.88 -12.09 1.46
N GLN A 33 -11.53 -11.58 0.27
CA GLN A 33 -10.25 -11.85 -0.40
C GLN A 33 -9.18 -10.82 -0.07
N ILE A 34 -9.49 -9.80 0.73
CA ILE A 34 -8.61 -8.66 0.97
C ILE A 34 -8.24 -8.62 2.46
N ASP A 35 -6.94 -8.70 2.75
CA ASP A 35 -6.42 -8.32 4.07
C ASP A 35 -5.97 -6.87 4.02
N VAL A 36 -6.51 -6.04 4.92
CA VAL A 36 -6.17 -4.62 5.00
C VAL A 36 -5.14 -4.39 6.11
N PHE A 37 -4.10 -3.63 5.81
CA PHE A 37 -3.03 -3.27 6.73
C PHE A 37 -2.88 -1.75 6.79
N ASP A 38 -3.04 -1.17 7.97
CA ASP A 38 -2.77 0.25 8.21
C ASP A 38 -1.29 0.48 8.54
N VAL A 39 -0.70 1.53 7.96
CA VAL A 39 0.62 2.03 8.31
C VAL A 39 0.58 3.53 8.58
N PRO A 40 1.50 4.09 9.40
CA PRO A 40 1.51 5.51 9.70
C PRO A 40 1.58 6.41 8.45
N GLY A 41 2.48 6.10 7.51
CA GLY A 41 2.64 6.84 6.27
C GLY A 41 3.22 5.97 5.14
N ALA A 42 3.51 6.63 4.01
CA ALA A 42 4.03 5.96 2.83
C ALA A 42 5.40 5.29 3.07
N PHE A 43 6.22 5.88 3.96
CA PHE A 43 7.59 5.46 4.19
C PHE A 43 7.73 4.07 4.82
N GLU A 44 6.72 3.63 5.56
CA GLU A 44 6.69 2.30 6.18
C GLU A 44 6.29 1.18 5.19
N MET A 45 5.71 1.53 4.03
CA MET A 45 5.10 0.58 3.09
C MET A 45 6.10 -0.38 2.42
N PRO A 46 7.31 0.05 1.98
CA PRO A 46 8.23 -0.85 1.31
C PRO A 46 8.63 -2.06 2.17
N LEU A 47 8.89 -1.83 3.46
CA LEU A 47 9.28 -2.89 4.39
C LEU A 47 8.15 -3.91 4.57
N LEU A 48 6.94 -3.41 4.86
CA LEU A 48 5.77 -4.27 5.03
C LEU A 48 5.42 -5.02 3.74
N SER A 49 5.54 -4.36 2.58
CA SER A 49 5.24 -4.97 1.29
C SER A 49 6.17 -6.15 1.00
N ARG A 50 7.47 -5.99 1.27
CA ARG A 50 8.47 -7.06 1.14
C ARG A 50 8.10 -8.25 2.03
N ASP A 51 7.78 -8.00 3.29
CA ASP A 51 7.49 -9.06 4.25
C ASP A 51 6.19 -9.81 3.88
N LEU A 52 5.17 -9.09 3.41
CA LEU A 52 3.92 -9.69 2.92
C LEU A 52 4.13 -10.48 1.64
N ALA A 53 4.92 -9.98 0.68
CA ALA A 53 5.27 -10.69 -0.54
C ALA A 53 6.04 -11.98 -0.23
N ALA A 54 7.06 -11.90 0.62
CA ALA A 54 7.89 -13.04 1.05
C ALA A 54 7.10 -14.11 1.81
N SER A 55 5.95 -13.76 2.40
CA SER A 55 5.10 -14.73 3.10
C SER A 55 4.47 -15.79 2.17
N GLY A 56 4.38 -15.52 0.87
CA GLY A 56 3.71 -16.40 -0.10
C GLY A 56 2.19 -16.55 0.08
N ARG A 57 1.58 -15.80 1.01
CA ARG A 57 0.13 -15.88 1.31
C ARG A 57 -0.74 -15.09 0.34
N TYR A 58 -0.14 -14.18 -0.43
CA TYR A 58 -0.84 -13.20 -1.26
C TYR A 58 -0.44 -13.35 -2.71
N GLY A 59 -1.42 -13.26 -3.62
CA GLY A 59 -1.15 -13.20 -5.05
C GLY A 59 -0.68 -11.82 -5.51
N ALA A 60 -1.00 -10.77 -4.74
CA ALA A 60 -0.48 -9.42 -4.94
C ALA A 60 -0.53 -8.62 -3.64
N VAL A 61 0.37 -7.63 -3.56
CA VAL A 61 0.40 -6.61 -2.52
C VAL A 61 0.11 -5.26 -3.16
N ILE A 62 -0.84 -4.53 -2.60
CA ILE A 62 -1.27 -3.20 -3.05
C ILE A 62 -0.85 -2.19 -1.98
N ALA A 63 -0.22 -1.10 -2.40
CA ALA A 63 0.17 0.00 -1.53
C ALA A 63 -0.56 1.28 -1.97
N ALA A 64 -1.47 1.79 -1.13
CA ALA A 64 -2.13 3.08 -1.31
C ALA A 64 -1.63 4.13 -0.30
N ALA A 65 -1.13 5.26 -0.81
CA ALA A 65 -0.76 6.44 -0.03
C ALA A 65 -0.93 7.70 -0.86
N PHE A 66 -1.12 8.85 -0.19
CA PHE A 66 -1.15 10.15 -0.82
C PHE A 66 0.04 11.00 -0.35
N VAL A 67 1.05 11.14 -1.20
CA VAL A 67 2.25 11.94 -0.94
C VAL A 67 2.13 13.23 -1.73
N VAL A 68 2.06 14.36 -1.03
CA VAL A 68 1.75 15.67 -1.61
C VAL A 68 2.74 16.73 -1.16
N ASP A 69 2.93 17.76 -1.98
CA ASP A 69 3.65 18.96 -1.59
C ASP A 69 2.84 19.80 -0.60
N GLY A 70 3.30 19.86 0.65
CA GLY A 70 2.73 20.70 1.69
C GLY A 70 3.36 22.10 1.78
N GLY A 71 4.35 22.43 0.94
CA GLY A 71 5.01 23.74 0.89
C GLY A 71 6.04 24.01 1.99
N ILE A 72 6.26 23.08 2.92
CA ILE A 72 7.24 23.23 4.03
C ILE A 72 8.41 22.26 3.89
N TYR A 73 8.13 20.99 3.61
CA TYR A 73 9.13 19.92 3.52
C TYR A 73 9.20 19.34 2.12
N ARG A 74 10.37 18.80 1.77
CA ARG A 74 10.62 18.15 0.47
C ARG A 74 10.01 16.76 0.42
N HIS A 75 8.75 16.68 0.01
CA HIS A 75 8.00 15.45 -0.18
C HIS A 75 8.62 14.53 -1.26
N ASP A 76 9.32 15.07 -2.25
CA ASP A 76 9.97 14.31 -3.34
C ASP A 76 10.92 13.22 -2.82
N PHE A 77 11.62 13.47 -1.71
CA PHE A 77 12.54 12.48 -1.14
C PHE A 77 11.81 11.25 -0.63
N VAL A 78 10.66 11.45 0.01
CA VAL A 78 9.83 10.36 0.52
C VAL A 78 9.18 9.63 -0.65
N ALA A 79 8.61 10.37 -1.61
CA ALA A 79 7.98 9.77 -2.78
C ALA A 79 8.95 8.86 -3.55
N GLN A 80 10.16 9.36 -3.85
CA GLN A 80 11.17 8.58 -4.57
C GLN A 80 11.62 7.34 -3.78
N ALA A 81 11.94 7.51 -2.49
CA ALA A 81 12.37 6.39 -1.65
C ALA A 81 11.30 5.30 -1.52
N VAL A 82 10.03 5.68 -1.44
CA VAL A 82 8.90 4.74 -1.35
C VAL A 82 8.72 3.98 -2.67
N VAL A 83 8.67 4.69 -3.80
CA VAL A 83 8.51 4.05 -5.12
C VAL A 83 9.67 3.09 -5.41
N ASP A 84 10.91 3.53 -5.19
CA ASP A 84 12.09 2.68 -5.37
C ASP A 84 12.08 1.48 -4.41
N GLY A 85 11.66 1.69 -3.17
CA GLY A 85 11.52 0.65 -2.17
C GLY A 85 10.48 -0.41 -2.55
N LEU A 86 9.31 0.01 -3.06
CA LEU A 86 8.25 -0.88 -3.52
C LEU A 86 8.70 -1.68 -4.76
N MET A 87 9.39 -1.04 -5.70
CA MET A 87 9.96 -1.73 -6.87
C MET A 87 10.96 -2.81 -6.44
N ARG A 88 11.80 -2.54 -5.42
CA ARG A 88 12.73 -3.54 -4.87
C ARG A 88 12.03 -4.65 -4.11
N ALA A 89 10.90 -4.36 -3.45
CA ALA A 89 10.13 -5.36 -2.73
C ALA A 89 9.38 -6.33 -3.66
N GLY A 90 9.08 -5.90 -4.90
CA GLY A 90 8.39 -6.71 -5.91
C GLY A 90 9.29 -7.56 -6.81
N MET A 91 10.63 -7.45 -6.67
CA MET A 91 11.61 -8.31 -7.35
C MET A 91 11.88 -9.57 -6.53
#